data_AF-A0AAV0FNV7-F1
#
_entry.id   AF-A0AAV0FNV7-F1
#
_cell.length_a   1.000
_cell.length_b   1.000
_cell.length_c   1.000
_cell.angle_alpha   90.00
_cell.angle_beta   90.00
_cell.angle_gamma   90.00
#
_symmetry.space_group_name_H-M   'P 1'
#
loop_
_entity.id
_entity.type
_entity.pdbx_description
1 polymer ?
#
loop_
_entity_poly.entity_id
_entity_poly.type
_entity_poly.pdbx_seq_one_letter_code
_entity_poly.pdbx_strand_id
1 'polypeptide(L)'
;MLRTGNGVTSNGLVEMKERQRWRPEEDSLLLAYVKQYGPKEWSLIPQRMGKPLDRDPKSCLERWKNYLKPGLKKGSLTPEEQGLVISLQAKYGNKWKKIAAEIPGRTAKRLGKWWEVFKENQAKQLQKTRKRQGFHDGATLSGGGSPETAVQGKYDHILETFAEKYVQPITLYGCTFQSSLPLPPPISPPPPVLSLGAGEPTATGAPSPVLLPPWMNYTIPSAPASSSSSTSSSTPALQSPPSVISLNLSTPPEPLQHQQICTLIQYCKELEEGRQNWVQHRKEATWRMNRVEQQLEAEKARKRREKMEEIETRVRCLREEEDGFYGRIENEYREQVIAVQRDGEAKEAKLMEALSKQHGRLAKVVEQIGLW
;
A
#
# COMPACT_ATOMS: atom_id res chain seq x y z
N MET A 1 10.39 -5.67 61.15
CA MET A 1 11.39 -5.45 60.08
C MET A 1 10.90 -6.22 58.86
N LEU A 2 10.68 -5.66 57.66
CA LEU A 2 10.80 -4.28 57.17
C LEU A 2 9.56 -3.93 56.30
N ARG A 3 9.19 -2.65 56.26
CA ARG A 3 8.26 -2.08 55.27
C ARG A 3 9.03 -1.76 53.98
N THR A 4 8.40 -1.97 52.82
CA THR A 4 8.35 -1.08 51.63
C THR A 4 7.57 -1.80 50.52
N GLY A 5 6.78 -1.17 49.66
CA GLY A 5 6.29 0.22 49.64
C GLY A 5 5.21 0.38 48.56
N ASN A 6 4.25 1.30 48.75
CA ASN A 6 3.20 1.58 47.77
C ASN A 6 3.79 2.22 46.50
N GLY A 7 3.47 1.65 45.33
CA GLY A 7 3.68 2.27 44.03
C GLY A 7 2.38 2.90 43.51
N VAL A 8 1.96 4.04 44.07
CA VAL A 8 0.92 4.87 43.45
C VAL A 8 1.55 5.60 42.26
N THR A 9 1.25 5.16 41.04
CA THR A 9 1.58 5.89 39.81
C THR A 9 0.31 6.52 39.23
N SER A 10 -0.06 7.66 39.80
CA SER A 10 -0.97 8.60 39.14
C SER A 10 -0.28 9.18 37.89
N ASN A 11 -0.54 8.61 36.73
CA ASN A 11 -0.43 9.33 35.46
C ASN A 11 -1.30 8.67 34.39
N GLY A 12 -2.28 9.44 33.88
CA GLY A 12 -3.28 8.98 32.92
C GLY A 12 -2.76 8.85 31.49
N LEU A 13 -1.72 8.04 31.27
CA LEU A 13 -1.34 7.63 29.92
C LEU A 13 -2.25 6.47 29.50
N VAL A 14 -3.30 6.77 28.74
CA VAL A 14 -4.16 5.75 28.13
C VAL A 14 -3.35 5.03 27.06
N GLU A 15 -2.67 3.95 27.45
CA GLU A 15 -1.93 3.09 26.54
C GLU A 15 -2.89 2.62 25.44
N MET A 16 -2.69 3.14 24.22
CA MET A 16 -3.50 2.82 23.05
C MET A 16 -3.16 1.39 22.59
N LYS A 17 -3.66 0.41 23.35
CA LYS A 17 -3.38 -1.01 23.14
C LYS A 17 -3.66 -1.35 21.68
N GLU A 18 -2.59 -1.71 20.98
CA GLU A 18 -2.59 -1.89 19.54
C GLU A 18 -3.67 -2.90 19.13
N ARG A 19 -4.27 -2.74 17.95
CA ARG A 19 -5.39 -3.61 17.50
C ARG A 19 -4.91 -5.01 17.10
N GLN A 20 -4.43 -5.76 18.08
CA GLN A 20 -3.90 -7.11 17.96
C GLN A 20 -4.93 -8.02 17.28
N ARG A 21 -4.47 -8.77 16.27
CA ARG A 21 -5.27 -9.79 15.59
C ARG A 21 -5.72 -10.85 16.61
N TRP A 22 -6.98 -11.27 16.52
CA TRP A 22 -7.48 -12.42 17.30
C TRP A 22 -6.89 -13.72 16.76
N ARG A 23 -6.30 -14.52 17.65
CA ARG A 23 -5.72 -15.84 17.35
C ARG A 23 -6.78 -16.96 17.49
N PRO A 24 -6.60 -18.11 16.83
CA PRO A 24 -7.53 -19.25 16.95
C PRO A 24 -7.71 -19.76 18.39
N GLU A 25 -6.67 -19.67 19.22
CA GLU A 25 -6.68 -20.10 20.62
C GLU A 25 -7.51 -19.14 21.49
N GLU A 26 -7.48 -17.84 21.18
CA GLU A 26 -8.33 -16.84 21.85
C GLU A 26 -9.80 -16.98 21.44
N ASP A 27 -10.05 -17.31 20.17
CA ASP A 27 -11.39 -17.60 19.67
C ASP A 27 -11.97 -18.87 20.29
N SER A 28 -11.18 -19.94 20.44
CA SER A 28 -11.66 -21.20 21.04
C SER A 28 -11.97 -21.04 22.53
N LEU A 29 -11.17 -20.26 23.27
CA LEU A 29 -11.49 -19.84 24.63
C LEU A 29 -12.81 -19.04 24.67
N LEU A 30 -12.98 -18.06 23.78
CA LEU A 30 -14.19 -17.23 23.74
C LEU A 30 -15.45 -18.05 23.36
N LEU A 31 -15.32 -19.04 22.49
CA LEU A 31 -16.38 -20.02 22.18
C LEU A 31 -16.71 -20.89 23.40
N ALA A 32 -15.71 -21.41 24.11
CA ALA A 32 -15.90 -22.25 25.29
C ALA A 32 -16.58 -21.47 26.44
N TYR A 33 -16.18 -20.22 26.68
CA TYR A 33 -16.84 -19.33 27.63
C TYR A 33 -18.33 -19.19 27.34
N VAL A 34 -18.69 -18.87 26.09
CA VAL A 34 -20.09 -18.65 25.70
C VAL A 34 -20.89 -19.96 25.70
N LYS A 35 -20.25 -21.11 25.44
CA LYS A 35 -20.88 -22.43 25.58
C LYS A 35 -21.24 -22.76 27.05
N GLN A 36 -20.43 -22.32 28.02
CA GLN A 36 -20.65 -22.60 29.44
C GLN A 36 -21.56 -21.56 30.13
N TYR A 37 -21.31 -20.26 29.92
CA TYR A 37 -21.96 -19.16 30.66
C TYR A 37 -22.99 -18.37 29.83
N GLY A 38 -23.09 -18.64 28.53
CA GLY A 38 -23.89 -17.87 27.59
C GLY A 38 -23.21 -16.55 27.16
N PRO A 39 -23.82 -15.80 26.22
CA PRO A 39 -23.24 -14.57 25.65
C PRO A 39 -23.44 -13.34 26.56
N LYS A 40 -23.13 -13.48 27.84
CA LYS A 40 -23.34 -12.48 28.91
C LYS A 40 -22.09 -12.32 29.79
N GLU A 41 -22.07 -11.26 30.60
CA GLU A 41 -21.07 -11.06 31.66
C GLU A 41 -19.60 -11.08 31.17
N TRP A 42 -19.32 -10.50 29.99
CA TRP A 42 -18.00 -10.51 29.33
C TRP A 42 -16.83 -10.00 30.21
N SER A 43 -17.11 -9.20 31.24
CA SER A 43 -16.12 -8.74 32.23
C SER A 43 -15.56 -9.86 33.11
N LEU A 44 -16.27 -10.98 33.25
CA LEU A 44 -15.87 -12.12 34.09
C LEU A 44 -15.10 -13.19 33.31
N ILE A 45 -14.80 -12.96 32.02
CA ILE A 45 -14.03 -13.89 31.18
C ILE A 45 -12.64 -14.19 31.78
N PRO A 46 -11.83 -13.21 32.22
CA PRO A 46 -10.51 -13.49 32.80
C PRO A 46 -10.58 -14.32 34.09
N GLN A 47 -11.64 -14.14 34.89
CA GLN A 47 -11.84 -14.84 36.16
C GLN A 47 -12.34 -16.27 35.96
N ARG A 48 -13.21 -16.52 34.97
CA ARG A 48 -13.89 -17.81 34.76
C ARG A 48 -13.13 -18.79 33.86
N MET A 49 -12.20 -18.31 33.04
CA MET A 49 -11.53 -19.13 32.02
C MET A 49 -10.20 -19.77 32.46
N GLY A 50 -9.69 -19.45 33.65
CA GLY A 50 -8.46 -20.02 34.22
C GLY A 50 -7.16 -19.68 33.49
N LYS A 51 -7.23 -19.11 32.28
CA LYS A 51 -6.12 -18.61 31.48
C LYS A 51 -6.28 -17.10 31.27
N PRO A 52 -5.22 -16.29 31.43
CA PRO A 52 -5.28 -14.86 31.16
C PRO A 52 -5.57 -14.64 29.68
N LEU A 53 -6.70 -13.99 29.39
CA LEU A 53 -7.00 -13.45 28.08
C LEU A 53 -6.77 -11.93 28.16
N ASP A 54 -5.66 -11.44 27.60
CA ASP A 54 -5.25 -10.03 27.67
C ASP A 54 -6.09 -9.09 26.79
N ARG A 55 -7.40 -9.32 26.73
CA ARG A 55 -8.36 -8.62 25.89
C ARG A 55 -9.41 -7.92 26.76
N ASP A 56 -9.68 -6.68 26.41
CA ASP A 56 -10.76 -5.92 27.04
C ASP A 56 -12.14 -6.59 26.81
N PRO A 57 -13.03 -6.65 27.82
CA PRO A 57 -14.36 -7.25 27.71
C PRO A 57 -15.20 -6.78 26.52
N LYS A 58 -15.05 -5.50 26.09
CA LYS A 58 -15.71 -4.94 24.91
C LYS A 58 -15.18 -5.57 23.63
N SER A 59 -13.87 -5.84 23.56
CA SER A 59 -13.23 -6.54 22.43
C SER A 59 -13.76 -7.97 22.31
N CYS A 60 -13.91 -8.69 23.43
CA CYS A 60 -14.52 -10.02 23.47
C CYS A 60 -15.97 -10.00 22.94
N LEU A 61 -16.78 -9.07 23.43
CA LEU A 61 -18.16 -8.85 22.96
C LEU A 61 -18.24 -8.51 21.46
N GLU A 62 -17.36 -7.64 20.97
CA GLU A 62 -17.27 -7.31 19.55
C GLU A 62 -16.83 -8.51 18.71
N ARG A 63 -15.86 -9.31 19.19
CA ARG A 63 -15.39 -10.51 18.49
C ARG A 63 -16.52 -11.52 18.34
N TRP A 64 -17.24 -11.79 19.43
CA TRP A 64 -18.41 -12.66 19.40
C TRP A 64 -19.47 -12.17 18.40
N LYS A 65 -19.93 -10.91 18.56
CA LYS A 65 -21.01 -10.34 17.73
C LYS A 65 -20.68 -10.24 16.24
N ASN A 66 -19.41 -10.05 15.87
CA ASN A 66 -19.01 -9.84 14.48
C ASN A 66 -18.48 -11.10 13.77
N TYR A 67 -18.00 -12.12 14.50
CA TYR A 67 -17.26 -13.25 13.88
C TYR A 67 -17.63 -14.64 14.41
N LEU A 68 -17.95 -14.79 15.71
CA LEU A 68 -18.14 -16.11 16.33
C LEU A 68 -19.61 -16.51 16.53
N LYS A 69 -20.54 -15.55 16.58
CA LYS A 69 -21.97 -15.83 16.79
C LYS A 69 -22.48 -16.83 15.71
N PRO A 70 -23.20 -17.90 16.10
CA PRO A 70 -23.84 -18.80 15.13
C PRO A 70 -24.87 -18.05 14.28
N GLY A 71 -25.00 -18.48 13.02
CA GLY A 71 -25.84 -17.82 12.01
C GLY A 71 -25.17 -16.68 11.23
N LEU A 72 -23.89 -16.38 11.47
CA LEU A 72 -23.11 -15.44 10.65
C LEU A 72 -22.55 -16.13 9.40
N LYS A 73 -22.93 -15.64 8.20
CA LYS A 73 -22.37 -16.13 6.93
C LYS A 73 -20.91 -15.67 6.76
N LYS A 74 -19.99 -16.62 6.86
CA LYS A 74 -18.55 -16.44 6.57
C LYS A 74 -18.33 -16.48 5.06
N GLY A 75 -17.56 -15.54 4.49
CA GLY A 75 -17.24 -15.49 3.05
C GLY A 75 -17.43 -14.12 2.39
N SER A 76 -17.33 -14.09 1.05
CA SER A 76 -17.77 -12.99 0.18
C SER A 76 -19.29 -12.75 0.32
N LEU A 77 -19.78 -11.59 -0.11
CA LEU A 77 -21.22 -11.36 -0.29
C LEU A 77 -21.64 -12.01 -1.61
N THR A 78 -22.76 -12.72 -1.61
CA THR A 78 -23.38 -13.30 -2.82
C THR A 78 -23.95 -12.18 -3.70
N PRO A 79 -24.05 -12.32 -5.04
CA PRO A 79 -24.50 -11.24 -5.92
C PRO A 79 -25.91 -10.71 -5.57
N GLU A 80 -26.79 -11.57 -5.04
CA GLU A 80 -28.12 -11.19 -4.54
C GLU A 80 -28.00 -10.30 -3.30
N GLU A 81 -27.15 -10.69 -2.34
CA GLU A 81 -26.85 -9.85 -1.16
C GLU A 81 -26.19 -8.53 -1.55
N GLN A 82 -25.34 -8.51 -2.58
CA GLN A 82 -24.70 -7.28 -3.07
C GLN A 82 -25.72 -6.31 -3.67
N GLY A 83 -26.62 -6.80 -4.55
CA GLY A 83 -27.72 -6.00 -5.11
C GLY A 83 -28.63 -5.44 -4.01
N LEU A 84 -28.95 -6.25 -3.01
CA LEU A 84 -29.72 -5.81 -1.84
C LEU A 84 -28.96 -4.72 -1.06
N VAL A 85 -27.67 -4.87 -0.75
CA VAL A 85 -26.88 -3.81 -0.08
C VAL A 85 -26.89 -2.51 -0.87
N ILE A 86 -26.74 -2.55 -2.20
CA ILE A 86 -26.76 -1.35 -3.06
C ILE A 86 -28.12 -0.64 -2.96
N SER A 87 -29.23 -1.37 -3.11
CA SER A 87 -30.58 -0.79 -3.03
C SER A 87 -30.88 -0.19 -1.65
N LEU A 88 -30.47 -0.86 -0.58
CA LEU A 88 -30.69 -0.40 0.80
C LEU A 88 -29.75 0.75 1.19
N GLN A 89 -28.55 0.81 0.63
CA GLN A 89 -27.65 1.95 0.78
C GLN A 89 -28.21 3.18 0.07
N ALA A 90 -28.78 3.03 -1.13
CA ALA A 90 -29.47 4.12 -1.82
C ALA A 90 -30.68 4.63 -1.02
N LYS A 91 -31.46 3.73 -0.41
CA LYS A 91 -32.66 4.06 0.37
C LYS A 91 -32.37 4.67 1.76
N TYR A 92 -31.33 4.22 2.47
CA TYR A 92 -31.08 4.60 3.86
C TYR A 92 -29.72 5.29 4.12
N GLY A 93 -28.88 5.43 3.10
CA GLY A 93 -27.50 5.93 3.23
C GLY A 93 -26.61 4.96 4.03
N ASN A 94 -25.57 5.49 4.68
CA ASN A 94 -24.57 4.71 5.41
C ASN A 94 -25.07 4.15 6.77
N LYS A 95 -26.37 3.85 6.91
CA LYS A 95 -27.02 3.37 8.14
C LYS A 95 -26.87 1.85 8.30
N TRP A 96 -25.62 1.37 8.34
CA TRP A 96 -25.26 -0.06 8.28
C TRP A 96 -25.96 -0.97 9.29
N LYS A 97 -26.31 -0.47 10.49
CA LYS A 97 -27.09 -1.23 11.48
C LYS A 97 -28.52 -1.54 11.01
N LYS A 98 -29.17 -0.60 10.29
CA LYS A 98 -30.50 -0.78 9.72
C LYS A 98 -30.44 -1.73 8.51
N ILE A 99 -29.48 -1.52 7.62
CA ILE A 99 -29.25 -2.39 6.45
C ILE A 99 -28.98 -3.85 6.90
N ALA A 100 -28.16 -4.04 7.93
CA ALA A 100 -27.88 -5.37 8.48
C ALA A 100 -29.07 -6.05 9.19
N ALA A 101 -30.15 -5.32 9.51
CA ALA A 101 -31.38 -5.92 10.01
C ALA A 101 -32.22 -6.51 8.86
N GLU A 102 -32.10 -5.96 7.66
CA GLU A 102 -32.81 -6.41 6.45
C GLU A 102 -32.01 -7.51 5.68
N ILE A 103 -30.75 -7.77 6.04
CA ILE A 103 -29.89 -8.81 5.42
C ILE A 103 -29.53 -9.91 6.43
N PRO A 104 -30.22 -11.06 6.43
CA PRO A 104 -30.03 -12.10 7.43
C PRO A 104 -28.61 -12.71 7.39
N GLY A 105 -28.01 -12.85 8.56
CA GLY A 105 -26.69 -13.47 8.73
C GLY A 105 -25.49 -12.60 8.33
N ARG A 106 -25.69 -11.31 8.00
CA ARG A 106 -24.60 -10.36 7.69
C ARG A 106 -24.54 -9.21 8.70
N THR A 107 -23.34 -8.91 9.20
CA THR A 107 -23.15 -7.86 10.22
C THR A 107 -22.89 -6.49 9.60
N ALA A 108 -23.40 -5.42 10.22
CA ALA A 108 -23.18 -4.03 9.80
C ALA A 108 -21.71 -3.69 9.47
N LYS A 109 -20.77 -4.18 10.29
CA LYS A 109 -19.31 -4.02 10.10
C LYS A 109 -18.80 -4.65 8.78
N ARG A 110 -19.38 -5.79 8.38
CA ARG A 110 -19.06 -6.49 7.12
C ARG A 110 -19.62 -5.74 5.91
N LEU A 111 -20.86 -5.24 6.01
CA LEU A 111 -21.53 -4.50 4.94
C LEU A 111 -20.83 -3.17 4.65
N GLY A 112 -20.54 -2.37 5.68
CA GLY A 112 -19.81 -1.11 5.51
C GLY A 112 -18.42 -1.30 4.91
N LYS A 113 -17.67 -2.33 5.35
CA LYS A 113 -16.35 -2.64 4.77
C LYS A 113 -16.44 -3.14 3.32
N TRP A 114 -17.49 -3.88 2.96
CA TRP A 114 -17.73 -4.25 1.56
C TRP A 114 -18.04 -3.02 0.70
N TRP A 115 -18.86 -2.08 1.20
CA TRP A 115 -19.20 -0.85 0.50
C TRP A 115 -18.00 0.07 0.21
N GLU A 116 -17.06 0.19 1.15
CA GLU A 116 -15.81 0.92 0.93
C GLU A 116 -15.04 0.37 -0.28
N VAL A 117 -14.84 -0.96 -0.32
CA VAL A 117 -14.16 -1.66 -1.41
C VAL A 117 -14.95 -1.57 -2.72
N PHE A 118 -16.27 -1.67 -2.67
CA PHE A 118 -17.16 -1.53 -3.84
C PHE A 118 -16.99 -0.15 -4.49
N LYS A 119 -17.05 0.94 -3.71
CA LYS A 119 -16.83 2.31 -4.21
C LYS A 119 -15.43 2.52 -4.78
N GLU A 120 -14.39 2.01 -4.10
CA GLU A 120 -13.01 2.13 -4.56
C GLU A 120 -12.80 1.42 -5.91
N ASN A 121 -13.37 0.22 -6.06
CA ASN A 121 -13.34 -0.52 -7.31
C ASN A 121 -14.13 0.20 -8.42
N GLN A 122 -15.30 0.76 -8.13
CA GLN A 122 -16.08 1.54 -9.09
C GLN A 122 -15.29 2.76 -9.60
N ALA A 123 -14.64 3.52 -8.70
CA ALA A 123 -13.79 4.64 -9.08
C ALA A 123 -12.58 4.22 -9.94
N LYS A 124 -11.92 3.11 -9.59
CA LYS A 124 -10.81 2.54 -10.39
C LYS A 124 -11.25 2.11 -11.79
N GLN A 125 -12.44 1.53 -11.93
CA GLN A 125 -12.97 1.13 -13.24
C GLN A 125 -13.28 2.37 -14.11
N LEU A 126 -13.90 3.42 -13.55
CA LEU A 126 -14.13 4.68 -14.27
C LEU A 126 -12.81 5.34 -14.74
N GLN A 127 -11.75 5.31 -13.92
CA GLN A 127 -10.43 5.80 -14.30
C GLN A 127 -9.81 4.98 -15.45
N LYS A 128 -9.95 3.65 -15.44
CA LYS A 128 -9.49 2.79 -16.55
C LYS A 128 -10.25 3.09 -17.84
N THR A 129 -11.58 3.23 -17.78
CA THR A 129 -12.39 3.57 -18.97
C THR A 129 -11.95 4.92 -19.55
N ARG A 130 -11.80 5.96 -18.72
CA ARG A 130 -11.31 7.27 -19.17
C ARG A 130 -9.91 7.21 -19.80
N LYS A 131 -9.00 6.37 -19.28
CA LYS A 131 -7.68 6.15 -19.88
C LYS A 131 -7.71 5.41 -21.22
N ARG A 132 -8.67 4.51 -21.44
CA ARG A 132 -8.85 3.84 -22.76
C ARG A 132 -9.50 4.77 -23.78
N GLN A 133 -10.46 5.61 -23.36
CA GLN A 133 -11.10 6.59 -24.23
C GLN A 133 -10.11 7.66 -24.72
N GLY A 134 -9.29 8.21 -23.81
CA GLY A 134 -8.24 9.18 -24.17
C GLY A 134 -7.07 8.63 -25.02
N PHE A 135 -7.11 7.36 -25.44
CA PHE A 135 -6.19 6.79 -26.42
C PHE A 135 -6.81 6.70 -27.83
N HIS A 136 -8.14 6.81 -27.95
CA HIS A 136 -8.84 6.71 -29.24
C HIS A 136 -9.06 8.07 -29.92
N ASP A 137 -9.20 9.15 -29.15
CA ASP A 137 -9.42 10.52 -29.68
C ASP A 137 -8.16 11.16 -30.31
N GLY A 138 -7.04 10.42 -30.36
CA GLY A 138 -5.78 10.86 -31.01
C GLY A 138 -5.59 10.37 -32.44
N ALA A 139 -6.46 9.50 -32.96
CA ALA A 139 -6.33 8.87 -34.27
C ALA A 139 -7.47 9.31 -35.22
N THR A 140 -7.38 10.54 -35.72
CA THR A 140 -8.16 10.96 -36.90
C THR A 140 -7.33 11.95 -37.71
N LEU A 141 -6.68 11.44 -38.76
CA LEU A 141 -6.60 12.05 -40.10
C LEU A 141 -5.81 11.15 -41.07
N SER A 142 -6.32 11.02 -42.29
CA SER A 142 -5.69 10.48 -43.52
C SER A 142 -5.55 8.95 -43.71
N GLY A 143 -6.25 8.43 -44.74
CA GLY A 143 -5.61 7.55 -45.73
C GLY A 143 -6.23 6.18 -46.07
N GLY A 144 -7.11 6.14 -47.09
CA GLY A 144 -7.25 4.98 -48.01
C GLY A 144 -8.39 3.98 -47.78
N GLY A 145 -9.09 3.59 -48.86
CA GLY A 145 -10.07 2.48 -48.92
C GLY A 145 -9.39 1.10 -49.04
N SER A 146 -10.07 -0.03 -49.29
CA SER A 146 -11.46 -0.29 -49.75
C SER A 146 -11.92 -1.67 -49.20
N PRO A 147 -13.19 -2.11 -49.37
CA PRO A 147 -13.75 -3.26 -48.63
C PRO A 147 -13.66 -4.59 -49.39
N GLU A 148 -13.64 -5.71 -48.66
CA GLU A 148 -14.69 -6.74 -48.82
C GLU A 148 -14.79 -7.71 -47.62
N THR A 149 -16.00 -8.22 -47.45
CA THR A 149 -16.59 -8.90 -46.30
C THR A 149 -16.00 -10.26 -45.91
N ALA A 150 -15.80 -10.49 -44.61
CA ALA A 150 -16.05 -11.78 -43.96
C ALA A 150 -16.62 -11.55 -42.54
N VAL A 151 -17.76 -12.18 -42.25
CA VAL A 151 -18.60 -11.97 -41.05
C VAL A 151 -17.82 -12.04 -39.73
N GLN A 152 -17.72 -10.90 -39.02
CA GLN A 152 -17.11 -10.82 -37.69
C GLN A 152 -17.91 -11.68 -36.68
N GLY A 153 -17.28 -12.70 -36.13
CA GLY A 153 -17.86 -13.61 -35.17
C GLY A 153 -18.00 -12.98 -33.79
N LYS A 154 -19.05 -13.37 -33.05
CA LYS A 154 -19.38 -12.89 -31.68
C LYS A 154 -18.27 -13.17 -30.64
N TYR A 155 -17.19 -13.84 -31.02
CA TYR A 155 -16.10 -14.30 -30.17
C TYR A 155 -14.70 -13.82 -30.61
N ASP A 156 -14.56 -13.07 -31.71
CA ASP A 156 -13.25 -12.73 -32.27
C ASP A 156 -12.38 -11.91 -31.28
N HIS A 157 -12.99 -10.95 -30.56
CA HIS A 157 -12.29 -10.19 -29.52
C HIS A 157 -11.76 -11.05 -28.34
N ILE A 158 -12.32 -12.26 -28.15
CA ILE A 158 -11.84 -13.23 -27.14
C ILE A 158 -10.65 -14.01 -27.70
N LEU A 159 -10.67 -14.37 -28.98
CA LEU A 159 -9.57 -15.06 -29.64
C LEU A 159 -8.34 -14.15 -29.76
N GLU A 160 -8.53 -12.86 -30.07
CA GLU A 160 -7.46 -11.87 -30.16
C GLU A 160 -6.76 -11.65 -28.81
N THR A 161 -7.52 -11.53 -27.71
CA THR A 161 -6.95 -11.48 -26.34
C THR A 161 -6.36 -12.81 -25.84
N PHE A 162 -6.64 -13.94 -26.50
CA PHE A 162 -6.00 -15.22 -26.21
C PHE A 162 -4.70 -15.40 -27.01
N ALA A 163 -4.68 -14.95 -28.27
CA ALA A 163 -3.53 -15.01 -29.17
C ALA A 163 -2.36 -14.15 -28.68
N GLU A 164 -2.62 -12.94 -28.18
CA GLU A 164 -1.60 -12.07 -27.55
C GLU A 164 -0.90 -12.72 -26.33
N LYS A 165 -1.49 -13.80 -25.77
CA LYS A 165 -1.05 -14.36 -24.49
C LYS A 165 -0.09 -15.55 -24.58
N TYR A 166 0.08 -16.17 -25.75
CA TYR A 166 0.85 -17.42 -25.86
C TYR A 166 1.80 -17.56 -27.07
N VAL A 167 2.02 -16.53 -27.89
CA VAL A 167 3.11 -16.53 -28.88
C VAL A 167 3.93 -15.24 -28.81
N GLN A 168 5.07 -15.31 -28.13
CA GLN A 168 6.15 -14.32 -28.22
C GLN A 168 7.40 -15.03 -28.78
N PRO A 169 7.75 -14.85 -30.05
CA PRO A 169 9.08 -15.17 -30.54
C PRO A 169 10.07 -14.11 -30.05
N ILE A 170 11.19 -14.56 -29.49
CA ILE A 170 12.35 -13.72 -29.21
C ILE A 170 12.88 -13.12 -30.52
N THR A 171 13.07 -11.80 -30.58
CA THR A 171 14.13 -11.18 -31.40
C THR A 171 14.78 -10.01 -30.68
N LEU A 172 16.11 -10.05 -30.64
CA LEU A 172 17.01 -8.94 -30.27
C LEU A 172 17.15 -7.93 -31.44
N TYR A 173 18.05 -6.96 -31.26
CA TYR A 173 18.51 -5.93 -32.22
C TYR A 173 17.57 -4.71 -32.37
N GLY A 174 18.06 -3.47 -32.24
CA GLY A 174 19.40 -3.05 -31.81
C GLY A 174 19.46 -1.55 -31.51
N CYS A 175 20.30 -1.15 -30.54
CA CYS A 175 20.61 0.25 -30.28
C CYS A 175 21.75 0.73 -31.18
N THR A 176 21.55 1.85 -31.88
CA THR A 176 22.63 2.69 -32.41
C THR A 176 22.47 4.11 -31.91
N PHE A 177 23.59 4.72 -31.51
CA PHE A 177 23.68 6.13 -31.09
C PHE A 177 23.51 7.05 -32.31
N GLN A 178 22.85 8.21 -32.16
CA GLN A 178 23.52 9.53 -32.08
C GLN A 178 22.54 10.74 -32.01
N SER A 179 22.95 11.71 -31.18
CA SER A 179 22.74 13.17 -31.20
C SER A 179 21.72 13.84 -32.16
N SER A 180 20.80 14.64 -31.60
CA SER A 180 20.85 16.13 -31.71
C SER A 180 19.65 16.83 -31.03
N LEU A 181 19.88 18.07 -30.56
CA LEU A 181 18.87 18.98 -30.00
C LEU A 181 18.12 19.72 -31.12
N PRO A 182 16.90 20.23 -30.86
CA PRO A 182 16.73 21.68 -30.94
C PRO A 182 15.91 22.32 -29.79
N LEU A 183 16.13 23.63 -29.64
CA LEU A 183 15.60 24.55 -28.63
C LEU A 183 14.28 25.23 -29.06
N PRO A 184 13.41 25.66 -28.13
CA PRO A 184 12.48 26.77 -28.37
C PRO A 184 12.73 28.01 -27.46
N PRO A 185 12.34 29.23 -27.89
CA PRO A 185 12.73 30.52 -27.28
C PRO A 185 11.85 30.99 -26.09
N PRO A 186 12.25 32.07 -25.35
CA PRO A 186 11.65 32.48 -24.07
C PRO A 186 10.61 33.61 -24.15
N ILE A 187 9.70 33.69 -23.17
CA ILE A 187 8.82 34.84 -22.91
C ILE A 187 8.73 35.14 -21.38
N SER A 188 8.69 36.42 -21.04
CA SER A 188 8.89 37.02 -19.69
C SER A 188 7.63 37.07 -18.79
N PRO A 189 7.78 37.28 -17.46
CA PRO A 189 6.67 37.42 -16.50
C PRO A 189 6.17 38.88 -16.30
N PRO A 190 4.93 39.09 -15.81
CA PRO A 190 4.41 40.40 -15.40
C PRO A 190 4.72 40.77 -13.92
N PRO A 191 4.69 42.07 -13.55
CA PRO A 191 5.14 42.62 -12.26
C PRO A 191 4.05 42.67 -11.14
N PRO A 192 4.41 42.97 -9.88
CA PRO A 192 3.50 43.02 -8.72
C PRO A 192 2.87 44.41 -8.48
N VAL A 193 1.77 44.45 -7.70
CA VAL A 193 1.13 45.68 -7.18
C VAL A 193 0.89 45.56 -5.67
N LEU A 194 0.95 46.70 -4.96
CA LEU A 194 0.97 46.84 -3.50
C LEU A 194 -0.42 47.10 -2.88
N SER A 195 -0.73 46.35 -1.81
CA SER A 195 -1.04 46.77 -0.41
C SER A 195 -2.06 47.88 -0.03
N LEU A 196 -2.54 47.80 1.25
CA LEU A 196 -3.49 48.63 2.03
C LEU A 196 -4.98 48.59 1.58
N GLY A 197 -6.02 48.60 2.45
CA GLY A 197 -6.20 48.62 3.92
C GLY A 197 -7.73 48.61 4.23
N ALA A 198 -8.33 48.77 5.43
CA ALA A 198 -7.93 48.72 6.86
C ALA A 198 -9.23 48.75 7.74
N GLY A 199 -9.18 48.53 9.08
CA GLY A 199 -10.27 48.92 10.03
C GLY A 199 -10.88 47.88 11.00
N GLU A 200 -10.30 47.77 12.21
CA GLU A 200 -10.87 47.75 13.60
C GLU A 200 -12.36 47.42 13.97
N PRO A 201 -12.73 47.24 15.27
CA PRO A 201 -12.00 46.67 16.43
C PRO A 201 -12.86 45.76 17.38
N THR A 202 -12.27 45.05 18.36
CA THR A 202 -12.61 45.10 19.83
C THR A 202 -11.95 44.01 20.73
N ALA A 203 -11.61 44.43 21.96
CA ALA A 203 -11.61 43.69 23.24
C ALA A 203 -10.57 42.58 23.60
N THR A 204 -9.60 42.97 24.44
CA THR A 204 -9.29 42.41 25.79
C THR A 204 -8.80 40.94 25.96
N GLY A 205 -7.54 40.76 26.38
CA GLY A 205 -7.04 39.51 27.00
C GLY A 205 -5.51 39.48 27.21
N ALA A 206 -5.03 39.08 28.39
CA ALA A 206 -3.61 39.12 28.78
C ALA A 206 -2.72 38.03 28.12
N PRO A 207 -1.41 38.28 27.92
CA PRO A 207 -0.50 37.32 27.29
C PRO A 207 0.08 36.29 28.27
N SER A 208 0.12 35.02 27.86
CA SER A 208 0.97 33.97 28.44
C SER A 208 1.96 33.48 27.36
N PRO A 209 3.26 33.29 27.67
CA PRO A 209 4.25 32.96 26.66
C PRO A 209 4.13 31.50 26.19
N VAL A 210 4.16 31.31 24.87
CA VAL A 210 4.20 30.01 24.21
C VAL A 210 5.59 29.38 24.40
N LEU A 211 5.64 28.18 24.99
CA LEU A 211 6.88 27.41 25.14
C LEU A 211 7.28 26.77 23.80
N LEU A 212 8.51 27.07 23.35
CA LEU A 212 9.13 26.45 22.16
C LEU A 212 9.96 25.20 22.53
N PRO A 213 10.17 24.24 21.60
CA PRO A 213 10.90 23.01 21.89
C PRO A 213 12.42 23.18 22.10
N PRO A 214 13.10 22.24 22.80
CA PRO A 214 14.40 22.51 23.45
C PRO A 214 15.67 22.57 22.57
N TRP A 215 15.56 22.70 21.25
CA TRP A 215 16.73 22.67 20.34
C TRP A 215 17.14 24.06 19.81
N MET A 216 16.41 25.12 20.14
CA MET A 216 16.74 26.52 19.82
C MET A 216 17.27 27.28 21.04
N ASN A 217 18.32 26.76 21.70
CA ASN A 217 19.09 27.57 22.64
C ASN A 217 20.57 27.15 22.63
N TYR A 218 21.44 28.01 22.09
CA TYR A 218 22.90 27.87 22.15
C TYR A 218 23.50 29.11 22.81
N THR A 219 23.77 28.99 24.11
CA THR A 219 24.64 29.93 24.83
C THR A 219 26.03 29.31 24.89
N ILE A 220 27.04 30.02 24.35
CA ILE A 220 28.44 29.56 24.37
C ILE A 220 29.10 30.05 25.67
N PRO A 221 29.78 29.19 26.46
CA PRO A 221 30.50 29.62 27.67
C PRO A 221 31.81 30.37 27.37
N SER A 222 32.21 31.23 28.31
CA SER A 222 33.45 32.02 28.28
C SER A 222 34.31 31.73 29.52
N ALA A 223 35.63 31.66 29.36
CA ALA A 223 36.68 31.93 30.37
C ALA A 223 38.10 31.68 29.78
N PRO A 224 39.18 32.24 30.38
CA PRO A 224 39.34 33.61 30.88
C PRO A 224 40.59 34.31 30.28
N ALA A 225 40.76 35.60 30.58
CA ALA A 225 41.79 36.47 29.98
C ALA A 225 42.98 36.80 30.92
N SER A 226 44.10 37.24 30.31
CA SER A 226 45.11 38.21 30.81
C SER A 226 46.23 38.34 29.74
N SER A 227 46.83 39.50 29.44
CA SER A 227 46.84 40.83 30.07
C SER A 227 47.32 41.93 29.09
N SER A 228 46.85 43.19 29.27
CA SER A 228 47.46 44.49 28.85
C SER A 228 47.86 44.71 27.36
N SER A 229 47.69 45.84 26.68
CA SER A 229 47.19 47.22 26.95
C SER A 229 47.31 48.01 25.62
N SER A 230 46.65 49.15 25.30
CA SER A 230 45.62 50.01 25.94
C SER A 230 45.17 51.09 24.92
N THR A 231 44.01 51.74 25.16
CA THR A 231 43.53 53.05 24.57
C THR A 231 43.39 53.18 23.03
N SER A 232 42.34 53.74 22.42
CA SER A 232 41.00 54.24 22.82
C SER A 232 40.16 54.44 21.51
N SER A 233 38.94 54.97 21.41
CA SER A 233 38.04 55.67 22.34
C SER A 233 36.56 55.57 21.94
N SER A 234 35.68 55.76 22.93
CA SER A 234 34.26 56.18 22.95
C SER A 234 33.45 56.45 21.67
N THR A 235 32.27 55.81 21.57
CA THR A 235 31.07 56.31 20.88
C THR A 235 30.03 56.80 21.89
N PRO A 236 29.11 57.71 21.50
CA PRO A 236 27.80 57.78 22.15
C PRO A 236 26.60 57.89 21.18
N ALA A 237 25.53 57.18 21.56
CA ALA A 237 24.09 57.46 21.41
C ALA A 237 23.49 58.13 20.13
N LEU A 238 22.39 57.54 19.65
CA LEU A 238 21.47 58.17 18.69
C LEU A 238 20.70 59.35 19.30
N GLN A 239 20.44 60.36 18.46
CA GLN A 239 19.21 61.16 18.52
C GLN A 239 18.49 61.11 17.16
N SER A 240 17.19 61.40 17.19
CA SER A 240 16.21 61.23 16.10
C SER A 240 16.19 62.44 15.12
N PRO A 241 15.36 62.44 14.05
CA PRO A 241 15.75 62.97 12.73
C PRO A 241 15.45 64.47 12.56
N PRO A 242 15.87 65.03 11.41
CA PRO A 242 14.90 65.79 10.62
C PRO A 242 14.92 65.55 9.10
N SER A 243 13.72 65.67 8.54
CA SER A 243 13.39 66.34 7.26
C SER A 243 13.86 65.78 5.91
N VAL A 244 12.84 65.37 5.13
CA VAL A 244 12.66 65.60 3.69
C VAL A 244 13.89 66.05 2.87
N ILE A 245 14.44 65.14 2.08
CA ILE A 245 15.33 65.48 0.97
C ILE A 245 14.45 66.05 -0.16
N SER A 246 14.41 67.37 -0.26
CA SER A 246 13.92 68.05 -1.46
C SER A 246 14.83 67.72 -2.64
N LEU A 247 14.26 67.19 -3.72
CA LEU A 247 14.96 67.02 -4.99
C LEU A 247 15.28 68.41 -5.56
N ASN A 248 16.55 68.83 -5.46
CA ASN A 248 17.03 70.03 -6.14
C ASN A 248 18.04 69.64 -7.23
N LEU A 249 17.71 70.02 -8.45
CA LEU A 249 18.41 69.64 -9.68
C LEU A 249 19.53 70.64 -9.96
N SER A 250 20.77 70.36 -9.54
CA SER A 250 21.99 71.05 -9.99
C SER A 250 23.26 70.28 -9.64
N THR A 251 24.18 70.16 -10.60
CA THR A 251 25.51 69.52 -10.53
C THR A 251 26.64 70.57 -10.41
N PRO A 252 27.92 70.21 -10.14
CA PRO A 252 28.49 69.06 -9.42
C PRO A 252 29.45 69.49 -8.26
N PRO A 253 29.94 68.55 -7.42
CA PRO A 253 31.40 68.34 -7.39
C PRO A 253 31.83 66.85 -7.28
N GLU A 254 32.92 66.49 -7.96
CA GLU A 254 33.16 65.13 -8.49
C GLU A 254 33.83 64.03 -7.61
N PRO A 255 34.54 64.25 -6.48
CA PRO A 255 35.26 63.13 -5.83
C PRO A 255 34.42 62.27 -4.86
N LEU A 256 33.56 62.91 -4.06
CA LEU A 256 32.91 62.25 -2.91
C LEU A 256 31.69 61.43 -3.30
N GLN A 257 30.93 61.88 -4.31
CA GLN A 257 29.72 61.20 -4.76
C GLN A 257 30.07 59.86 -5.44
N HIS A 258 31.18 59.82 -6.18
CA HIS A 258 31.70 58.61 -6.82
C HIS A 258 32.00 57.50 -5.79
N GLN A 259 32.64 57.83 -4.66
CA GLN A 259 32.99 56.83 -3.64
C GLN A 259 31.77 56.26 -2.89
N GLN A 260 30.72 57.06 -2.71
CA GLN A 260 29.43 56.61 -2.19
C GLN A 260 28.69 55.70 -3.19
N ILE A 261 28.77 56.01 -4.48
CA ILE A 261 28.21 55.16 -5.55
C ILE A 261 28.96 53.82 -5.64
N CYS A 262 30.30 53.82 -5.57
CA CYS A 262 31.10 52.60 -5.58
C CYS A 262 30.81 51.67 -4.40
N THR A 263 30.64 52.21 -3.18
CA THR A 263 30.28 51.41 -2.00
C THR A 263 28.86 50.85 -2.10
N LEU A 264 27.90 51.62 -2.62
CA LEU A 264 26.55 51.11 -2.91
C LEU A 264 26.57 49.98 -3.95
N ILE A 265 27.34 50.10 -5.02
CA ILE A 265 27.52 49.05 -6.04
C ILE A 265 28.10 47.78 -5.41
N GLN A 266 29.07 47.91 -4.48
CA GLN A 266 29.66 46.78 -3.78
C GLN A 266 28.63 46.05 -2.89
N TYR A 267 27.85 46.78 -2.08
CA TYR A 267 26.76 46.16 -1.30
C TYR A 267 25.69 45.49 -2.17
N CYS A 268 25.36 46.08 -3.34
CA CYS A 268 24.44 45.46 -4.29
C CYS A 268 24.98 44.14 -4.86
N LYS A 269 26.29 44.04 -5.12
CA LYS A 269 26.94 42.77 -5.54
C LYS A 269 26.91 41.73 -4.42
N GLU A 270 27.26 42.11 -3.20
CA GLU A 270 27.25 41.21 -2.04
C GLU A 270 25.84 40.68 -1.73
N LEU A 271 24.80 41.50 -1.88
CA LEU A 271 23.40 41.07 -1.77
C LEU A 271 22.97 40.11 -2.90
N GLU A 272 23.43 40.35 -4.12
CA GLU A 272 23.18 39.47 -5.27
C GLU A 272 23.88 38.11 -5.09
N GLU A 273 25.16 38.10 -4.71
CA GLU A 273 25.93 36.90 -4.37
C GLU A 273 25.31 36.14 -3.20
N GLY A 274 24.91 36.85 -2.14
CA GLY A 274 24.18 36.29 -1.00
C GLY A 274 22.88 35.60 -1.41
N ARG A 275 22.10 36.22 -2.32
CA ARG A 275 20.88 35.62 -2.88
C ARG A 275 21.19 34.36 -3.69
N GLN A 276 22.24 34.37 -4.51
CA GLN A 276 22.64 33.21 -5.31
C GLN A 276 23.11 32.04 -4.43
N ASN A 277 23.95 32.32 -3.43
CA ASN A 277 24.42 31.34 -2.44
C ASN A 277 23.25 30.73 -1.65
N TRP A 278 22.27 31.55 -1.23
CA TRP A 278 21.04 31.06 -0.58
C TRP A 278 20.22 30.15 -1.51
N VAL A 279 20.05 30.51 -2.79
CA VAL A 279 19.35 29.67 -3.77
C VAL A 279 20.10 28.34 -3.99
N GLN A 280 21.43 28.35 -4.06
CA GLN A 280 22.24 27.14 -4.18
C GLN A 280 22.07 26.23 -2.95
N HIS A 281 22.23 26.78 -1.73
CA HIS A 281 22.05 26.02 -0.49
C HIS A 281 20.63 25.45 -0.38
N ARG A 282 19.60 26.20 -0.78
CA ARG A 282 18.22 25.71 -0.83
C ARG A 282 18.04 24.57 -1.84
N LYS A 283 18.62 24.67 -3.04
CA LYS A 283 18.62 23.58 -4.05
C LYS A 283 19.33 22.34 -3.51
N GLU A 284 20.48 22.51 -2.87
CA GLU A 284 21.29 21.42 -2.33
C GLU A 284 20.60 20.72 -1.15
N ALA A 285 19.96 21.48 -0.25
CA ALA A 285 19.14 20.93 0.83
C ALA A 285 17.94 20.11 0.29
N THR A 286 17.22 20.63 -0.71
CA THR A 286 16.14 19.88 -1.38
C THR A 286 16.67 18.62 -2.06
N TRP A 287 17.83 18.68 -2.71
CA TRP A 287 18.46 17.51 -3.33
C TRP A 287 18.84 16.44 -2.29
N ARG A 288 19.44 16.84 -1.16
CA ARG A 288 19.75 15.95 -0.03
C ARG A 288 18.49 15.26 0.50
N MET A 289 17.40 16.01 0.66
CA MET A 289 16.10 15.50 1.12
C MET A 289 15.53 14.47 0.15
N ASN A 290 15.37 14.84 -1.13
CA ASN A 290 14.86 13.96 -2.18
C ASN A 290 15.69 12.67 -2.31
N ARG A 291 17.01 12.74 -2.13
CA ARG A 291 17.90 11.57 -2.16
C ARG A 291 17.59 10.59 -1.01
N VAL A 292 17.35 11.08 0.19
CA VAL A 292 16.99 10.25 1.35
C VAL A 292 15.57 9.67 1.19
N GLU A 293 14.62 10.45 0.66
CA GLU A 293 13.29 9.94 0.33
C GLU A 293 13.34 8.83 -0.72
N GLN A 294 14.17 8.98 -1.76
CA GLN A 294 14.38 7.97 -2.79
C GLN A 294 15.03 6.71 -2.23
N GLN A 295 16.00 6.83 -1.31
CA GLN A 295 16.56 5.68 -0.59
C GLN A 295 15.50 4.96 0.27
N LEU A 296 14.65 5.72 0.97
CA LEU A 296 13.56 5.16 1.77
C LEU A 296 12.54 4.41 0.92
N GLU A 297 12.13 4.96 -0.23
CA GLU A 297 11.23 4.26 -1.14
C GLU A 297 11.88 3.06 -1.85
N ALA A 298 13.18 3.12 -2.14
CA ALA A 298 13.93 1.97 -2.65
C ALA A 298 13.99 0.83 -1.62
N GLU A 299 14.25 1.12 -0.34
CA GLU A 299 14.21 0.13 0.75
C GLU A 299 12.81 -0.45 0.96
N LYS A 300 11.77 0.39 0.99
CA LYS A 300 10.38 -0.08 1.04
C LYS A 300 10.05 -0.96 -0.17
N ALA A 301 10.53 -0.61 -1.37
CA ALA A 301 10.34 -1.42 -2.58
C ALA A 301 11.10 -2.76 -2.52
N ARG A 302 12.32 -2.78 -1.97
CA ARG A 302 13.08 -4.03 -1.72
C ARG A 302 12.31 -4.94 -0.76
N LYS A 303 11.90 -4.42 0.41
CA LYS A 303 11.12 -5.17 1.40
C LYS A 303 9.74 -5.64 0.89
N ARG A 304 9.11 -4.91 -0.04
CA ARG A 304 7.90 -5.38 -0.74
C ARG A 304 8.19 -6.55 -1.69
N ARG A 305 9.32 -6.52 -2.42
CA ARG A 305 9.74 -7.64 -3.30
C ARG A 305 10.12 -8.88 -2.51
N GLU A 306 10.96 -8.74 -1.48
CA GLU A 306 11.36 -9.86 -0.59
C GLU A 306 10.13 -10.63 -0.05
N LYS A 307 9.12 -9.92 0.46
CA LYS A 307 7.88 -10.54 0.94
C LYS A 307 7.02 -11.17 -0.15
N MET A 308 7.06 -10.64 -1.36
CA MET A 308 6.32 -11.19 -2.50
C MET A 308 6.98 -12.50 -2.97
N GLU A 309 8.31 -12.55 -2.99
CA GLU A 309 9.11 -13.73 -3.30
C GLU A 309 8.99 -14.82 -2.22
N GLU A 310 8.95 -14.45 -0.94
CA GLU A 310 8.63 -15.36 0.18
C GLU A 310 7.23 -16.00 0.02
N ILE A 311 6.23 -15.20 -0.36
CA ILE A 311 4.88 -15.70 -0.64
C ILE A 311 4.87 -16.60 -1.89
N GLU A 312 5.55 -16.20 -2.97
CA GLU A 312 5.59 -16.97 -4.22
C GLU A 312 6.28 -18.33 -4.02
N THR A 313 7.43 -18.36 -3.35
CA THR A 313 8.16 -19.59 -3.02
C THR A 313 7.34 -20.50 -2.12
N ARG A 314 6.63 -19.97 -1.10
CA ARG A 314 5.74 -20.81 -0.27
C ARG A 314 4.54 -21.33 -1.07
N VAL A 315 3.96 -20.54 -1.97
CA VAL A 315 2.89 -20.99 -2.87
C VAL A 315 3.38 -22.08 -3.84
N ARG A 316 4.60 -21.95 -4.38
CA ARG A 316 5.21 -22.95 -5.26
C ARG A 316 5.43 -24.28 -4.54
N CYS A 317 6.06 -24.22 -3.36
CA CYS A 317 6.28 -25.38 -2.49
C CYS A 317 4.96 -26.08 -2.10
N LEU A 318 3.89 -25.32 -1.81
CA LEU A 318 2.57 -25.91 -1.55
C LEU A 318 1.96 -26.63 -2.77
N ARG A 319 2.18 -26.14 -4.00
CA ARG A 319 1.75 -26.87 -5.21
C ARG A 319 2.54 -28.16 -5.39
N GLU A 320 3.86 -28.11 -5.19
CA GLU A 320 4.73 -29.29 -5.26
C GLU A 320 4.34 -30.35 -4.20
N GLU A 321 3.93 -29.91 -2.99
CA GLU A 321 3.35 -30.78 -1.95
C GLU A 321 2.00 -31.42 -2.40
N GLU A 322 1.10 -30.63 -3.02
CA GLU A 322 -0.19 -31.10 -3.55
C GLU A 322 -0.02 -32.07 -4.73
N ASP A 323 0.76 -31.69 -5.75
CA ASP A 323 1.08 -32.51 -6.93
C ASP A 323 1.76 -33.82 -6.51
N GLY A 324 2.69 -33.75 -5.56
CA GLY A 324 3.34 -34.94 -4.99
C GLY A 324 2.38 -35.84 -4.21
N PHE A 325 1.32 -35.30 -3.60
CA PHE A 325 0.27 -36.09 -2.95
C PHE A 325 -0.63 -36.78 -3.99
N TYR A 326 -1.10 -36.06 -5.02
CA TYR A 326 -1.89 -36.66 -6.09
C TYR A 326 -1.09 -37.72 -6.88
N GLY A 327 0.19 -37.48 -7.15
CA GLY A 327 1.06 -38.45 -7.82
C GLY A 327 1.26 -39.76 -7.03
N ARG A 328 1.31 -39.70 -5.69
CA ARG A 328 1.32 -40.93 -4.86
C ARG A 328 0.01 -41.71 -5.00
N ILE A 329 -1.13 -41.03 -4.95
CA ILE A 329 -2.45 -41.65 -5.12
C ILE A 329 -2.59 -42.26 -6.51
N GLU A 330 -2.20 -41.54 -7.57
CA GLU A 330 -2.26 -42.06 -8.95
C GLU A 330 -1.40 -43.30 -9.12
N ASN A 331 -0.18 -43.30 -8.56
CA ASN A 331 0.70 -44.48 -8.59
C ASN A 331 0.08 -45.67 -7.85
N GLU A 332 -0.51 -45.47 -6.68
CA GLU A 332 -1.18 -46.54 -5.93
C GLU A 332 -2.35 -47.16 -6.72
N TYR A 333 -3.21 -46.35 -7.35
CA TYR A 333 -4.26 -46.85 -8.23
C TYR A 333 -3.71 -47.53 -9.49
N ARG A 334 -2.64 -46.99 -10.08
CA ARG A 334 -1.97 -47.57 -11.25
C ARG A 334 -1.38 -48.95 -10.93
N GLU A 335 -0.77 -49.11 -9.76
CA GLU A 335 -0.28 -50.40 -9.26
C GLU A 335 -1.42 -51.40 -9.00
N GLN A 336 -2.54 -50.95 -8.42
CA GLN A 336 -3.74 -51.80 -8.25
C GLN A 336 -4.28 -52.29 -9.60
N VAL A 337 -4.36 -51.42 -10.62
CA VAL A 337 -4.80 -51.81 -11.98
C VAL A 337 -3.83 -52.83 -12.60
N ILE A 338 -2.51 -52.61 -12.47
CA ILE A 338 -1.49 -53.55 -12.97
C ILE A 338 -1.57 -54.90 -12.25
N ALA A 339 -1.85 -54.92 -10.95
CA ALA A 339 -2.03 -56.14 -10.18
C ALA A 339 -3.25 -56.94 -10.67
N VAL A 340 -4.40 -56.28 -10.85
CA VAL A 340 -5.62 -56.91 -11.39
C VAL A 340 -5.40 -57.45 -12.81
N GLN A 341 -4.68 -56.73 -13.65
CA GLN A 341 -4.34 -57.16 -15.02
C GLN A 341 -3.50 -58.45 -15.01
N ARG A 342 -2.42 -58.49 -14.19
CA ARG A 342 -1.57 -59.68 -14.02
C ARG A 342 -2.36 -60.88 -13.49
N ASP A 343 -3.28 -60.65 -12.56
CA ASP A 343 -4.17 -61.68 -12.02
C ASP A 343 -5.15 -62.22 -13.09
N GLY A 344 -5.57 -61.38 -14.03
CA GLY A 344 -6.35 -61.77 -15.21
C GLY A 344 -5.54 -62.66 -16.15
N GLU A 345 -4.37 -62.18 -16.58
CA GLU A 345 -3.43 -62.92 -17.45
C GLU A 345 -3.01 -64.27 -16.84
N ALA A 346 -2.76 -64.32 -15.53
CA ALA A 346 -2.43 -65.56 -14.82
C ALA A 346 -3.60 -66.55 -14.74
N LYS A 347 -4.86 -66.09 -14.76
CA LYS A 347 -6.05 -66.96 -14.84
C LYS A 347 -6.24 -67.45 -16.27
N GLU A 348 -6.06 -66.59 -17.28
CA GLU A 348 -6.11 -66.96 -18.69
C GLU A 348 -5.06 -68.02 -19.04
N ALA A 349 -3.81 -67.83 -18.61
CA ALA A 349 -2.73 -68.80 -18.80
C ALA A 349 -3.07 -70.18 -18.20
N LYS A 350 -3.68 -70.22 -17.00
CA LYS A 350 -4.13 -71.49 -16.37
C LYS A 350 -5.27 -72.15 -17.14
N LEU A 351 -6.21 -71.37 -17.69
CA LEU A 351 -7.29 -71.90 -18.54
C LEU A 351 -6.73 -72.46 -19.85
N MET A 352 -5.79 -71.76 -20.49
CA MET A 352 -5.10 -72.22 -21.70
C MET A 352 -4.30 -73.50 -21.45
N GLU A 353 -3.59 -73.61 -20.33
CA GLU A 353 -2.88 -74.84 -19.94
C GLU A 353 -3.86 -76.00 -19.70
N ALA A 354 -5.01 -75.74 -19.05
CA ALA A 354 -6.05 -76.73 -18.83
C ALA A 354 -6.70 -77.20 -20.15
N LEU A 355 -7.01 -76.28 -21.07
CA LEU A 355 -7.51 -76.59 -22.41
C LEU A 355 -6.51 -77.41 -23.22
N SER A 356 -5.22 -77.03 -23.21
CA SER A 356 -4.15 -77.80 -23.84
C SER A 356 -4.08 -79.25 -23.31
N LYS A 357 -4.19 -79.44 -21.99
CA LYS A 357 -4.30 -80.79 -21.38
C LYS A 357 -5.54 -81.56 -21.84
N GLN A 358 -6.68 -80.90 -22.05
CA GLN A 358 -7.88 -81.55 -22.60
C GLN A 358 -7.67 -81.97 -24.05
N HIS A 359 -7.15 -81.09 -24.91
CA HIS A 359 -6.82 -81.41 -26.30
C HIS A 359 -5.82 -82.57 -26.38
N GLY A 360 -4.78 -82.59 -25.54
CA GLY A 360 -3.82 -83.69 -25.47
C GLY A 360 -4.43 -85.02 -25.00
N ARG A 361 -5.47 -85.00 -24.15
CA ARG A 361 -6.24 -86.21 -23.80
C ARG A 361 -7.12 -86.68 -24.95
N LEU A 362 -7.82 -85.76 -25.61
CA LEU A 362 -8.68 -86.06 -26.76
C LEU A 362 -7.86 -86.65 -27.92
N ALA A 363 -6.70 -86.09 -28.22
CA ALA A 363 -5.80 -86.61 -29.26
C ALA A 363 -5.40 -88.08 -29.01
N LYS A 364 -5.04 -88.43 -27.77
CA LYS A 364 -4.75 -89.83 -27.39
C LYS A 364 -5.94 -90.76 -27.52
N VAL A 365 -7.16 -90.29 -27.25
CA VAL A 365 -8.38 -91.09 -27.42
C VAL A 365 -8.69 -91.30 -28.91
N VAL A 366 -8.52 -90.26 -29.75
CA VAL A 366 -8.68 -90.37 -31.22
C VAL A 366 -7.66 -91.36 -31.79
N GLU A 367 -6.41 -91.28 -31.34
CA GLU A 367 -5.33 -92.21 -31.72
C GLU A 367 -5.66 -93.67 -31.33
N GLN A 368 -6.25 -93.90 -30.15
CA GLN A 368 -6.70 -95.22 -29.70
C GLN A 368 -7.90 -95.78 -30.47
N ILE A 369 -8.79 -94.93 -30.99
CA ILE A 369 -9.95 -95.36 -31.79
C ILE A 369 -9.52 -95.77 -33.21
N GLY A 370 -8.28 -95.44 -33.63
CA GLY A 370 -7.74 -95.82 -34.94
C GLY A 370 -8.31 -94.99 -36.09
N LEU A 371 -8.82 -93.78 -35.80
CA LEU A 371 -9.27 -92.81 -36.81
C LEU A 371 -8.06 -92.02 -37.33
N TRP A 372 -7.29 -92.66 -38.21
CA TRP A 372 -6.20 -92.08 -39.00
C TRP A 372 -6.43 -92.34 -40.49
#